data_AF-D0UMR0-F1
#
_entry.id   AF-D0UMR0-F1
#
_cell.length_a   1.000
_cell.length_b   1.000
_cell.length_c   1.000
_cell.angle_alpha   90.00
_cell.angle_beta   90.00
_cell.angle_gamma   90.00
#
_symmetry.space_group_name_H-M   'P 1'
#
loop_
_entity.id
_entity.type
_entity.pdbx_description
1 polymer ?
#
loop_
_entity_poly.entity_id
_entity_poly.type
_entity_poly.pdbx_seq_one_letter_code
_entity_poly.pdbx_strand_id
1 'polypeptide(L)'
;LVPNQGYLSEAGASLVDQKLQLNVVPKTKVVRLNSETFNYSALDRAKARTKKNVYERFPKVGRRFHRIGLPPKVGSFQLFVDGYKDADFWLKRFDSEPLPEPLQNQFQLQFERLVVLDYIIRNTDRGNDNWLVKYTKADSEAESSAWGPPKPSEIKIAAIDNGLA
;
A
#
# COMPACT_ATOMS: atom_id res chain seq x y z
N LEU A 1 11.75 16.22 7.47
CA LEU A 1 10.38 15.65 7.54
C LEU A 1 9.50 16.53 8.41
N VAL A 2 8.28 16.83 7.98
CA VAL A 2 7.31 17.63 8.75
C VAL A 2 6.59 16.73 9.76
N PRO A 3 6.45 17.12 11.05
CA PRO A 3 5.78 16.29 12.05
C PRO A 3 4.33 15.94 11.67
N ASN A 4 3.95 14.68 11.90
CA ASN A 4 2.58 14.17 11.74
C ASN A 4 1.97 14.32 10.33
N GLN A 5 2.82 14.32 9.29
CA GLN A 5 2.39 14.38 7.88
C GLN A 5 2.74 13.12 7.07
N GLY A 6 3.16 12.03 7.71
CA GLY A 6 3.55 10.80 6.99
C GLY A 6 2.44 10.25 6.08
N TYR A 7 1.18 10.33 6.49
CA TYR A 7 0.05 9.92 5.63
C TYR A 7 -0.15 10.79 4.39
N LEU A 8 0.30 12.06 4.42
CA LEU A 8 0.31 12.94 3.25
C LEU A 8 1.49 12.59 2.34
N SER A 9 2.65 12.25 2.91
CA SER A 9 3.80 11.72 2.16
C SER A 9 3.42 10.46 1.37
N GLU A 10 2.75 9.50 2.03
CA GLU A 10 2.24 8.27 1.39
C GLU A 10 1.31 8.54 0.21
N ALA A 11 0.30 9.40 0.42
CA ALA A 11 -0.63 9.77 -0.64
C ALA A 11 0.05 10.59 -1.75
N GLY A 12 1.04 11.40 -1.38
CA GLY A 12 1.87 12.21 -2.27
C GLY A 12 2.72 11.37 -3.20
N ALA A 13 3.38 10.32 -2.69
CA ALA A 13 4.13 9.38 -3.50
C ALA A 13 3.25 8.72 -4.58
N SER A 14 2.05 8.27 -4.21
CA SER A 14 1.08 7.75 -5.19
C SER A 14 0.61 8.81 -6.19
N LEU A 15 0.49 10.08 -5.78
CA LEU A 15 0.14 11.16 -6.70
C LEU A 15 1.26 11.43 -7.72
N VAL A 16 2.52 11.49 -7.27
CA VAL A 16 3.70 11.67 -8.13
C VAL A 16 3.84 10.51 -9.11
N ASP A 17 3.72 9.27 -8.62
CA ASP A 17 3.73 8.05 -9.43
C ASP A 17 2.70 8.10 -10.57
N GLN A 18 1.45 8.46 -10.25
CA GLN A 18 0.38 8.59 -11.25
C GLN A 18 0.66 9.72 -12.26
N LYS A 19 1.21 10.85 -11.79
CA LYS A 19 1.51 12.01 -12.64
C LYS A 19 2.62 11.71 -13.65
N LEU A 20 3.60 10.90 -13.26
CA LEU A 20 4.76 10.50 -14.05
C LEU A 20 4.55 9.16 -14.78
N GLN A 21 3.41 8.50 -14.57
CA GLN A 21 3.07 7.19 -15.17
C GLN A 21 4.11 6.10 -14.86
N LEU A 22 4.71 6.14 -13.66
CA LEU A 22 5.70 5.16 -13.21
C LEU A 22 5.02 3.81 -12.93
N ASN A 23 3.84 3.85 -12.32
CA ASN A 23 3.00 2.70 -11.99
C ASN A 23 3.72 1.67 -11.09
N VAL A 24 4.51 2.14 -10.13
CA VAL A 24 5.22 1.32 -9.14
C VAL A 24 4.64 1.51 -7.73
N VAL A 25 3.99 2.62 -7.40
CA VAL A 25 3.34 2.82 -6.10
C VAL A 25 1.91 2.25 -6.14
N PRO A 26 1.55 1.26 -5.30
CA PRO A 26 0.16 0.85 -5.18
C PRO A 26 -0.73 2.04 -4.80
N LYS A 27 -1.88 2.17 -5.47
CA LYS A 27 -2.72 3.37 -5.33
C LYS A 27 -3.00 3.69 -3.87
N THR A 28 -2.59 4.89 -3.46
CA THR A 28 -2.68 5.36 -2.07
C THR A 28 -3.39 6.70 -2.02
N LYS A 29 -4.37 6.85 -1.12
CA LYS A 29 -5.13 8.10 -0.95
C LYS A 29 -5.38 8.38 0.53
N VAL A 30 -5.68 9.65 0.84
CA VAL A 30 -6.14 10.06 2.16
C VAL A 30 -7.60 9.66 2.32
N VAL A 31 -7.91 8.90 3.36
CA VAL A 31 -9.26 8.43 3.67
C VAL A 31 -9.63 8.74 5.12
N ARG A 32 -10.91 8.54 5.46
CA ARG A 32 -11.43 8.62 6.83
C ARG A 32 -12.12 7.32 7.18
N LEU A 33 -11.56 6.57 8.11
CA LEU A 33 -12.09 5.27 8.55
C LEU A 33 -12.31 5.23 10.05
N ASN A 34 -13.31 4.49 10.50
CA ASN A 34 -13.43 4.07 11.90
C ASN A 34 -13.45 2.55 11.97
N SER A 35 -12.92 1.99 13.05
CA SER A 35 -12.89 0.55 13.35
C SER A 35 -12.66 0.38 14.85
N GLU A 36 -13.29 -0.60 15.50
CA GLU A 36 -13.06 -0.86 16.93
C GLU A 36 -11.62 -1.28 17.25
N THR A 37 -10.91 -1.83 16.26
CA THR A 37 -9.52 -2.27 16.36
C THR A 37 -8.51 -1.12 16.34
N PHE A 38 -8.88 0.07 15.87
CA PHE A 38 -7.98 1.23 15.89
C PHE A 38 -7.75 1.74 17.33
N ASN A 39 -6.59 2.34 17.58
CA ASN A 39 -6.26 2.89 18.88
C ASN A 39 -7.02 4.21 19.16
N TYR A 40 -7.98 4.22 20.07
CA TYR A 40 -8.72 5.43 20.48
C TYR A 40 -8.48 5.72 21.96
N SER A 41 -8.64 6.99 22.33
CA SER A 41 -8.61 7.41 23.74
C SER A 41 -9.72 6.69 24.54
N ALA A 42 -9.47 6.50 25.84
CA ALA A 42 -10.47 5.94 26.74
C ALA A 42 -11.77 6.77 26.73
N LEU A 43 -11.65 8.10 26.61
CA LEU A 43 -12.77 9.02 26.50
C LEU A 43 -13.59 8.82 25.23
N ASP A 44 -12.95 8.65 24.08
CA ASP A 44 -13.65 8.39 22.81
C ASP A 44 -14.42 7.08 22.86
N ARG A 45 -13.81 6.03 23.43
CA ARG A 45 -14.46 4.72 23.61
C ARG A 45 -15.65 4.83 24.57
N ALA A 46 -15.49 5.50 25.70
CA ALA A 46 -16.57 5.72 26.66
C ALA A 46 -17.74 6.49 26.03
N LYS A 47 -17.44 7.59 25.34
CA LYS A 47 -18.44 8.42 24.65
C LYS A 47 -19.18 7.65 23.56
N ALA A 48 -18.48 6.83 22.77
CA ALA A 48 -19.09 5.98 21.76
C ALA A 48 -20.07 4.98 22.38
N ARG A 49 -19.68 4.31 23.48
CA ARG A 49 -20.53 3.37 24.23
C ARG A 49 -21.75 4.07 24.84
N THR A 50 -21.56 5.19 25.54
CA THR A 50 -22.67 5.93 26.16
C THR A 50 -23.68 6.40 25.13
N LYS A 51 -23.22 6.95 23.99
CA LYS A 51 -24.12 7.37 22.91
C LYS A 51 -24.89 6.21 22.31
N LYS A 52 -24.25 5.05 22.13
CA LYS A 52 -24.90 3.82 21.65
C LYS A 52 -25.99 3.37 22.63
N ASN A 53 -25.66 3.29 23.92
CA ASN A 53 -26.61 2.88 24.97
C ASN A 53 -27.80 3.85 25.08
N VAL A 54 -27.56 5.17 25.01
CA VAL A 54 -28.63 6.18 25.04
C VAL A 54 -29.50 6.10 23.80
N TYR A 55 -28.92 5.83 22.63
CA TYR A 55 -29.67 5.63 21.40
C TYR A 55 -30.60 4.42 21.47
N GLU A 56 -30.08 3.28 21.97
CA GLU A 56 -30.83 2.04 22.12
C GLU A 56 -31.93 2.16 23.19
N ARG A 57 -31.65 2.82 24.32
CA ARG A 57 -32.59 2.92 25.46
C ARG A 57 -33.59 4.06 25.33
N PHE A 58 -33.20 5.17 24.71
CA PHE A 58 -34.05 6.36 24.56
C PHE A 58 -34.01 6.89 23.12
N PRO A 59 -34.69 6.23 22.15
CA PRO A 59 -34.59 6.57 20.74
C PRO A 59 -34.94 8.03 20.40
N LYS A 60 -35.90 8.63 21.12
CA LYS A 60 -36.27 10.06 20.96
C LYS A 60 -35.13 11.02 21.31
N VAL A 61 -34.28 10.66 22.27
CA VAL A 61 -33.08 11.42 22.65
C VAL A 61 -31.92 11.08 21.72
N GLY A 62 -31.74 9.79 21.41
CA GLY A 62 -30.67 9.27 20.57
C GLY A 62 -30.68 9.79 19.13
N ARG A 63 -31.86 10.01 18.53
CA ARG A 63 -32.00 10.56 17.17
C ARG A 63 -31.37 11.96 17.00
N ARG A 64 -31.08 12.67 18.11
CA ARG A 64 -30.34 13.95 18.09
C ARG A 64 -28.82 13.78 17.93
N PHE A 65 -28.29 12.56 18.06
CA PHE A 65 -26.87 12.31 17.85
C PHE A 65 -26.56 12.23 16.35
N HIS A 66 -25.88 13.23 15.81
CA HIS A 66 -25.38 13.24 14.43
C HIS A 66 -24.37 12.12 14.12
N ARG A 67 -23.82 11.46 15.15
CA ARG A 67 -22.89 10.33 15.00
C ARG A 67 -22.96 9.42 16.22
N ILE A 68 -23.10 8.13 15.95
CA ILE A 68 -23.04 7.02 16.91
C ILE A 68 -21.79 6.20 16.55
N GLY A 69 -21.06 5.74 17.56
CA GLY A 69 -19.80 5.00 17.37
C GLY A 69 -18.54 5.87 17.48
N LEU A 70 -17.41 5.26 17.13
CA LEU A 70 -16.08 5.86 17.24
C LEU A 70 -15.85 6.96 16.19
N PRO A 71 -15.08 8.01 16.49
CA PRO A 71 -14.77 9.05 15.52
C PRO A 71 -13.91 8.49 14.38
N PRO A 72 -14.14 8.87 13.11
CA PRO A 72 -13.28 8.45 12.02
C PRO A 72 -11.89 9.11 12.13
N LYS A 73 -10.84 8.32 11.88
CA LYS A 73 -9.45 8.75 11.80
C LYS A 73 -9.08 9.02 10.35
N VAL A 74 -8.35 10.12 10.15
CA VAL A 74 -7.69 10.44 8.87
C VAL A 74 -6.40 9.63 8.79
N GLY A 75 -6.12 9.06 7.61
CA GLY A 75 -4.86 8.35 7.35
C GLY A 75 -4.72 8.01 5.87
N SER A 76 -3.58 7.46 5.50
CA SER A 76 -3.32 6.91 4.17
C SER A 76 -3.93 5.52 4.08
N PHE A 77 -4.48 5.21 2.91
CA PHE A 77 -4.98 3.88 2.59
C PHE A 77 -4.43 3.47 1.24
N GLN A 78 -3.51 2.52 1.28
CA GLN A 78 -2.81 1.94 0.14
C GLN A 78 -3.48 0.64 -0.26
N LEU A 79 -3.65 0.41 -1.57
CA LEU A 79 -4.10 -0.88 -2.08
C LEU A 79 -3.07 -1.97 -1.78
N PHE A 80 -3.54 -3.09 -1.23
CA PHE A 80 -2.72 -4.27 -1.02
C PHE A 80 -2.32 -4.91 -2.36
N VAL A 81 -1.08 -5.37 -2.47
CA VAL A 81 -0.55 -6.06 -3.66
C VAL A 81 -0.21 -7.50 -3.30
N ASP A 82 -0.71 -8.44 -4.12
CA ASP A 82 -0.59 -9.87 -3.86
C ASP A 82 0.56 -10.54 -4.63
N GLY A 83 1.21 -11.51 -3.98
CA GLY A 83 2.31 -12.30 -4.57
C GLY A 83 3.64 -11.56 -4.68
N TYR A 84 3.80 -10.46 -3.95
CA TYR A 84 5.05 -9.71 -3.83
C TYR A 84 5.85 -10.20 -2.61
N LYS A 85 7.18 -10.05 -2.67
CA LYS A 85 8.10 -10.27 -1.55
C LYS A 85 9.12 -9.14 -1.49
N ASP A 86 9.76 -8.96 -0.34
CA ASP A 86 10.82 -7.98 -0.14
C ASP A 86 11.88 -8.06 -1.25
N ALA A 87 12.38 -6.92 -1.69
CA ALA A 87 13.38 -6.91 -2.74
C ALA A 87 14.66 -7.62 -2.32
N ASP A 88 15.09 -7.48 -1.06
CA ASP A 88 16.24 -8.20 -0.50
C ASP A 88 16.15 -9.72 -0.71
N PHE A 89 14.96 -10.30 -0.55
CA PHE A 89 14.74 -11.73 -0.79
C PHE A 89 15.03 -12.12 -2.25
N TRP A 90 14.62 -11.29 -3.21
CA TRP A 90 14.80 -11.57 -4.63
C TRP A 90 16.20 -11.24 -5.13
N LEU A 91 16.78 -10.13 -4.70
CA LEU A 91 18.14 -9.72 -5.05
C LEU A 91 19.16 -10.80 -4.67
N LYS A 92 19.08 -11.32 -3.44
CA LYS A 92 19.93 -12.45 -2.98
C LYS A 92 19.79 -13.70 -3.85
N ARG A 93 18.59 -13.97 -4.37
CA ARG A 93 18.35 -15.10 -5.27
C ARG A 93 18.93 -14.85 -6.65
N PHE A 94 18.85 -13.62 -7.15
CA PHE A 94 19.41 -13.25 -8.45
C PHE A 94 20.94 -13.28 -8.46
N ASP A 95 21.59 -13.07 -7.31
CA ASP A 95 23.04 -13.28 -7.17
C ASP A 95 23.45 -14.75 -7.37
N SER A 96 22.65 -15.70 -6.86
CA SER A 96 22.90 -17.14 -7.03
C SER A 96 22.38 -17.72 -8.35
N GLU A 97 21.23 -17.23 -8.81
CA GLU A 97 20.50 -17.68 -10.00
C GLU A 97 20.14 -16.46 -10.84
N PRO A 98 21.04 -15.99 -11.72
CA PRO A 98 20.81 -14.81 -12.53
C PRO A 98 19.55 -14.93 -13.38
N LEU A 99 18.79 -13.84 -13.46
CA LEU A 99 17.63 -13.77 -14.35
C LEU A 99 18.08 -13.93 -15.82
N PRO A 100 17.24 -14.50 -16.69
CA PRO A 100 17.43 -14.41 -18.14
C PRO A 100 17.49 -12.94 -18.61
N GLU A 101 18.29 -12.65 -19.63
CA GLU A 101 18.53 -11.29 -20.15
C GLU A 101 17.24 -10.47 -20.40
N PRO A 102 16.15 -11.02 -20.98
CA PRO A 102 14.92 -10.25 -21.15
C PRO A 102 14.28 -9.80 -19.82
N LEU A 103 14.37 -10.63 -18.78
CA LEU A 103 13.85 -10.31 -17.45
C LEU A 103 14.77 -9.37 -16.67
N GLN A 104 16.09 -9.44 -16.89
CA GLN A 104 17.02 -8.44 -16.36
C GLN A 104 16.68 -7.04 -16.88
N ASN A 105 16.44 -6.91 -18.18
CA ASN A 105 16.04 -5.64 -18.79
C ASN A 105 14.70 -5.14 -18.24
N GLN A 106 13.71 -6.01 -18.06
CA GLN A 106 12.43 -5.63 -17.43
C GLN A 106 12.63 -5.16 -15.98
N PHE A 107 13.45 -5.88 -15.21
CA PHE A 107 13.75 -5.52 -13.82
C PHE A 107 14.46 -4.17 -13.72
N GLN A 108 15.47 -3.95 -14.56
CA GLN A 108 16.21 -2.69 -14.64
C GLN A 108 15.27 -1.51 -14.93
N LEU A 109 14.37 -1.64 -15.91
CA LEU A 109 13.38 -0.60 -16.23
C LEU A 109 12.41 -0.32 -15.08
N GLN A 110 11.99 -1.36 -14.34
CA GLN A 110 11.17 -1.18 -13.13
C GLN A 110 11.97 -0.46 -12.03
N PHE A 111 13.24 -0.82 -11.86
CA PHE A 111 14.12 -0.24 -10.85
C PHE A 111 14.42 1.23 -11.15
N GLU A 112 14.65 1.59 -12.41
CA GLU A 112 14.82 3.00 -12.82
C GLU A 112 13.60 3.85 -12.48
N ARG A 113 12.38 3.31 -12.60
CA ARG A 113 11.16 4.00 -12.18
C ARG A 113 11.11 4.23 -10.67
N LEU A 114 11.54 3.24 -9.88
CA LEU A 114 11.67 3.38 -8.43
C LEU A 114 12.70 4.47 -8.08
N VAL A 115 13.86 4.47 -8.75
CA VAL A 115 14.92 5.48 -8.56
C VAL A 115 14.39 6.89 -8.89
N VAL A 116 13.71 7.05 -10.02
CA VAL A 116 13.09 8.34 -10.40
C VAL A 116 12.09 8.81 -9.35
N LEU A 117 11.21 7.92 -8.89
CA LEU A 117 10.24 8.24 -7.84
C LEU A 117 10.95 8.73 -6.57
N ASP A 118 11.81 7.90 -6.00
CA ASP A 118 12.48 8.16 -4.71
C ASP A 118 13.36 9.40 -4.78
N TYR A 119 14.01 9.65 -5.92
CA TYR A 119 14.82 10.84 -6.09
C TYR A 119 13.96 12.11 -6.16
N ILE A 120 12.84 12.10 -6.89
CA ILE A 120 11.94 13.25 -7.03
C ILE A 120 11.28 13.60 -5.70
N ILE A 121 10.78 12.61 -4.97
CA ILE A 121 10.14 12.85 -3.66
C ILE A 121 11.18 13.01 -2.55
N ARG A 122 12.46 12.77 -2.83
CA ARG A 122 13.56 12.73 -1.87
C ARG A 122 13.27 11.80 -0.69
N ASN A 123 12.90 10.56 -1.00
CA ASN A 123 12.63 9.55 0.01
C ASN A 123 13.85 9.35 0.92
N THR A 124 13.64 9.45 2.23
CA THR A 124 14.70 9.38 3.24
C THR A 124 14.85 7.99 3.86
N ASP A 125 13.94 7.07 3.56
CA ASP A 125 13.83 5.77 4.24
C ASP A 125 13.58 4.59 3.27
N ARG A 126 14.28 4.58 2.13
CA ARG A 126 14.22 3.45 1.18
C ARG A 126 15.32 2.42 1.48
N GLY A 127 14.98 1.40 2.27
CA GLY A 127 15.72 0.15 2.39
C GLY A 127 15.26 -0.92 1.39
N ASN A 128 16.02 -2.02 1.25
CA ASN A 128 15.67 -3.17 0.37
C ASN A 128 14.51 -4.04 0.90
N ASP A 129 14.05 -3.76 2.11
CA ASP A 129 12.84 -4.26 2.75
C ASP A 129 11.61 -3.40 2.43
N ASN A 130 11.80 -2.12 2.07
CA ASN A 130 10.71 -1.16 1.84
C ASN A 130 10.27 -1.06 0.37
N TRP A 131 10.73 -1.95 -0.51
CA TRP A 131 10.16 -2.13 -1.84
C TRP A 131 10.08 -3.62 -2.15
N LEU A 132 9.05 -3.98 -2.90
CA LEU A 132 8.72 -5.36 -3.15
C LEU A 132 8.96 -5.72 -4.60
N VAL A 133 9.28 -6.99 -4.83
CA VAL A 133 9.41 -7.58 -6.16
C VAL A 133 8.43 -8.74 -6.28
N LYS A 134 7.70 -8.77 -7.39
CA LYS A 134 6.90 -9.92 -7.82
C LYS A 134 7.55 -10.51 -9.06
N TYR A 135 7.96 -11.76 -8.96
CA TYR A 135 8.45 -12.54 -10.09
C TYR A 135 7.49 -13.69 -10.36
N THR A 136 6.91 -13.68 -11.56
CA THR A 136 5.97 -14.70 -12.05
C THR A 136 6.67 -15.47 -13.15
N LYS A 137 6.88 -16.77 -12.97
CA LYS A 137 7.40 -17.64 -14.03
C LYS A 137 6.28 -17.95 -15.02
N ALA A 138 6.63 -18.14 -16.29
CA ALA A 138 5.70 -18.67 -17.28
C ALA A 138 5.15 -20.02 -16.80
N ASP A 139 3.84 -20.24 -17.01
CA ASP A 139 3.17 -21.47 -16.59
C ASP A 139 3.84 -22.67 -17.25
N SER A 140 4.41 -23.56 -16.45
CA SER A 140 4.80 -24.89 -16.88
C SER A 140 3.55 -25.76 -16.97
N GLU A 141 2.83 -25.68 -18.09
CA GLU A 141 1.80 -26.61 -18.63
C GLU A 141 0.66 -27.13 -17.72
N ALA A 142 0.61 -26.84 -16.41
CA ALA A 142 -0.27 -27.54 -15.47
C ALA A 142 -1.55 -26.78 -15.06
N GLU A 143 -1.65 -25.48 -15.34
CA GLU A 143 -2.84 -24.67 -15.03
C GLU A 143 -3.30 -23.84 -16.23
N SER A 144 -3.40 -24.48 -17.41
CA SER A 144 -4.06 -23.87 -18.56
C SER A 144 -5.56 -23.72 -18.28
N SER A 145 -5.95 -22.59 -17.68
CA SER A 145 -7.31 -22.09 -17.82
C SER A 145 -7.59 -21.94 -19.32
N ALA A 146 -8.65 -22.60 -19.78
CA ALA A 146 -9.01 -22.71 -21.18
C ALA A 146 -9.13 -21.32 -21.85
N TRP A 147 -8.48 -21.16 -23.01
CA TRP A 147 -8.60 -20.03 -23.97
C TRP A 147 -7.66 -18.81 -23.81
N GLY A 148 -6.34 -19.01 -23.66
CA GLY A 148 -5.36 -17.93 -23.87
C GLY A 148 -3.93 -18.42 -24.18
N PRO A 149 -3.09 -17.61 -24.84
CA PRO A 149 -1.66 -17.93 -24.99
C PRO A 149 -0.98 -18.00 -23.61
N PRO A 150 0.09 -18.82 -23.47
CA PRO A 150 0.83 -18.92 -22.21
C PRO A 150 1.35 -17.55 -21.79
N LYS A 151 1.15 -17.19 -20.52
CA LYS A 151 1.62 -15.91 -19.98
C LYS A 151 3.16 -15.94 -19.92
N PRO A 152 3.85 -14.95 -20.52
CA PRO A 152 5.29 -14.88 -20.38
C PRO A 152 5.68 -14.61 -18.93
N SER A 153 6.90 -15.02 -18.56
CA SER A 153 7.48 -14.64 -17.28
C SER A 153 7.51 -13.11 -17.16
N GLU A 154 7.17 -12.59 -15.98
CA GLU A 154 7.04 -11.15 -15.74
C GLU A 154 7.62 -10.80 -14.37
N ILE A 155 8.33 -9.68 -14.30
CA ILE A 155 8.86 -9.10 -13.06
C ILE A 155 8.32 -7.69 -12.84
N LYS A 156 7.85 -7.39 -11.63
CA LYS A 156 7.30 -6.09 -11.23
C LYS A 156 7.88 -5.62 -9.91
N ILE A 157 7.99 -4.30 -9.76
CA ILE A 157 8.33 -3.65 -8.49
C ILE A 157 7.09 -2.95 -7.92
N ALA A 158 6.93 -3.04 -6.61
CA ALA A 158 5.99 -2.21 -5.85
C ALA A 158 6.74 -1.37 -4.82
N ALA A 159 6.63 -0.05 -4.91
CA ALA A 159 7.16 0.91 -3.95
C ALA A 159 6.15 1.12 -2.81
N ILE A 160 6.41 0.50 -1.66
CA ILE A 160 5.59 0.62 -0.44
C ILE A 160 6.28 1.54 0.57
N ASP A 161 5.63 1.82 1.70
CA ASP A 161 6.21 2.59 2.82
C ASP A 161 6.92 3.90 2.38
N ASN A 162 6.12 4.87 1.94
CA ASN A 162 6.60 6.16 1.43
C ASN A 162 6.32 7.29 2.43
N GLY A 163 6.16 6.96 3.72
CA GLY A 163 5.76 7.90 4.77
C GLY A 163 6.83 8.93 5.16
N LEU A 164 8.08 8.73 4.74
CA LEU A 164 9.24 9.54 5.12
C LEU A 164 9.95 10.14 3.90
N ALA A 165 9.19 10.84 3.04
CA ALA A 165 9.70 11.63 1.92
C ALA A 165 9.54 13.15 2.18
#